data_AF-A0A7V9CCW0-F1
#
_entry.id   AF-A0A7V9CCW0-F1
#
_cell.length_a   1.000
_cell.length_b   1.000
_cell.length_c   1.000
_cell.angle_alpha   90.00
_cell.angle_beta   90.00
_cell.angle_gamma   90.00
#
_symmetry.space_group_name_H-M   'P 1'
#
loop_
_entity.id
_entity.type
_entity.pdbx_description
1 polymer ?
#
loop_
_entity_poly.entity_id
_entity_poly.type
_entity_poly.pdbx_seq_one_letter_code
_entity_poly.pdbx_strand_id
1 'polypeptide(L)'
;MSLFTFVPRVLVTTSVKLARLPLDTTLKLVGRDRSVTADAVEASVENATAEITGDQELKATARRRAAAVDERRKADALHDAAGQATASAEKDAAERKAAAERREEQAEKRAAERRKQAAARRKKEKAAAARGEQAKRKAAEKTAAAEQKQTDEKAKRERLAQLDREADARGEQAAALTAADEAQRLKDAAAAKKAARKG
;
A
#
# COMPACT_ATOMS: atom_id res chain seq x y z
N MET A 1 -11.03 -86.27 64.71
CA MET A 1 -9.71 -85.95 64.11
C MET A 1 -9.93 -85.57 62.66
N SER A 2 -9.12 -84.60 62.19
CA SER A 2 -8.97 -84.09 60.81
C SER A 2 -9.96 -83.02 60.34
N LEU A 3 -9.57 -81.89 59.75
CA LEU A 3 -8.28 -81.19 59.57
C LEU A 3 -8.68 -79.77 59.13
N PHE A 4 -8.40 -78.73 59.93
CA PHE A 4 -8.56 -77.33 59.52
C PHE A 4 -7.44 -76.99 58.54
N THR A 5 -7.77 -76.74 57.28
CA THR A 5 -6.80 -76.29 56.27
C THR A 5 -6.45 -74.82 56.52
N PHE A 6 -5.48 -74.58 57.39
CA PHE A 6 -4.87 -73.27 57.60
C PHE A 6 -3.96 -72.95 56.41
N VAL A 7 -4.46 -72.21 55.42
CA VAL A 7 -3.63 -71.68 54.34
C VAL A 7 -2.79 -70.53 54.92
N PRO A 8 -1.44 -70.63 54.97
CA PRO A 8 -0.62 -69.59 55.55
C PRO A 8 -0.71 -68.31 54.71
N ARG A 9 -1.13 -67.20 55.34
CA ARG A 9 -1.20 -65.85 54.73
C ARG A 9 0.10 -65.38 54.05
N VAL A 10 1.24 -66.01 54.36
CA VAL A 10 2.58 -65.74 53.81
C VAL A 10 2.74 -66.20 52.35
N LEU A 11 1.99 -67.22 51.91
CA LEU A 11 2.10 -67.76 50.55
C LEU A 11 1.27 -66.99 49.51
N VAL A 12 0.21 -66.31 49.96
CA VAL A 12 -0.60 -65.43 49.10
C VAL A 12 0.10 -64.08 48.87
N THR A 13 0.90 -63.60 49.84
CA THR A 13 1.66 -62.34 49.70
C THR A 13 2.88 -62.45 48.79
N THR A 14 3.45 -63.65 48.62
CA THR A 14 4.61 -63.89 47.74
C THR A 14 4.22 -64.12 46.28
N SER A 15 3.05 -64.72 46.02
CA SER A 15 2.55 -64.97 44.65
C SER A 15 2.13 -63.68 43.94
N VAL A 16 1.59 -62.69 44.65
CA VAL A 16 1.30 -61.35 44.09
C VAL A 16 2.59 -60.58 43.72
N LYS A 17 3.70 -60.81 44.44
CA LYS A 17 4.99 -60.15 44.14
C LYS A 17 5.70 -60.71 42.91
N LEU A 18 5.47 -61.98 42.55
CA LEU A 18 6.12 -62.61 41.39
C LEU A 18 5.43 -62.33 40.05
N ALA A 19 4.15 -61.93 40.07
CA ALA A 19 3.46 -61.40 38.88
C ALA A 19 3.92 -59.98 38.48
N ARG A 20 4.72 -59.30 39.33
CA ARG A 20 5.22 -57.93 39.07
C ARG A 20 6.37 -57.84 38.06
N LEU A 21 6.97 -58.95 37.65
CA LEU A 21 8.26 -58.92 36.94
C LEU A 21 8.26 -58.93 35.40
N PRO A 22 7.23 -59.38 34.65
CA PRO A 22 7.31 -59.32 33.18
C PRO A 22 6.64 -58.10 32.54
N LEU A 23 5.82 -57.33 33.27
CA LEU A 23 5.12 -56.16 32.71
C LEU A 23 5.90 -54.84 32.84
N ASP A 24 6.93 -54.80 33.70
CA ASP A 24 7.64 -53.57 34.03
C ASP A 24 8.65 -53.16 32.95
N THR A 25 9.12 -54.08 32.10
CA THR A 25 10.15 -53.80 31.08
C THR A 25 9.58 -53.37 29.72
N THR A 26 8.37 -53.79 29.35
CA THR A 26 7.78 -53.50 28.02
C THR A 26 7.02 -52.17 27.97
N LEU A 27 6.39 -51.75 29.06
CA LEU A 27 5.59 -50.52 29.11
C LEU A 27 6.42 -49.22 29.28
N LYS A 28 7.70 -49.34 29.65
CA LYS A 28 8.62 -48.20 29.76
C LYS A 28 9.00 -47.59 28.40
N LEU A 29 8.78 -48.33 27.30
CA LEU A 29 9.10 -47.90 25.93
C LEU A 29 8.00 -47.06 25.26
N VAL A 30 6.78 -47.04 25.82
CA VAL A 30 5.58 -46.51 25.14
C VAL A 30 5.21 -45.09 25.61
N GLY A 31 5.89 -44.54 26.61
CA GLY A 31 5.71 -43.15 27.05
C GLY A 31 4.29 -42.82 27.57
N ARG A 32 3.46 -43.84 27.82
CA ARG A 32 2.10 -43.69 28.33
C ARG A 32 2.12 -43.80 29.84
N ASP A 33 1.42 -42.90 30.52
CA ASP A 33 1.51 -42.70 31.95
C ASP A 33 1.31 -44.00 32.74
N ARG A 34 2.40 -44.48 33.35
CA ARG A 34 2.55 -45.80 34.00
C ARG A 34 1.62 -46.01 35.19
N SER A 35 1.12 -44.93 35.80
CA SER A 35 0.48 -45.00 37.11
C SER A 35 -0.96 -45.49 37.00
N VAL A 36 -1.77 -44.89 36.13
CA VAL A 36 -3.23 -45.10 36.13
C VAL A 36 -3.64 -46.48 35.63
N THR A 37 -2.93 -47.05 34.66
CA THR A 37 -3.22 -48.40 34.13
C THR A 37 -2.71 -49.50 35.06
N ALA A 38 -1.54 -49.33 35.66
CA ALA A 38 -1.01 -50.25 36.66
C ALA A 38 -1.88 -50.26 37.93
N ASP A 39 -2.28 -49.07 38.41
CA ASP A 39 -3.15 -48.89 39.58
C ASP A 39 -4.55 -49.52 39.34
N ALA A 40 -5.08 -49.44 38.11
CA ALA A 40 -6.35 -50.07 37.74
C ALA A 40 -6.29 -51.61 37.76
N VAL A 41 -5.18 -52.18 37.28
CA VAL A 41 -4.95 -53.62 37.28
C VAL A 41 -4.75 -54.12 38.72
N GLU A 42 -3.96 -53.41 39.53
CA GLU A 42 -3.74 -53.75 40.94
C GLU A 42 -5.04 -53.65 41.76
N ALA A 43 -5.85 -52.60 41.56
CA ALA A 43 -7.16 -52.48 42.20
C ALA A 43 -8.13 -53.60 41.80
N SER A 44 -8.08 -54.07 40.55
CA SER A 44 -8.91 -55.18 40.06
C SER A 44 -8.50 -56.51 40.69
N VAL A 45 -7.20 -56.75 40.83
CA VAL A 45 -6.64 -57.95 41.49
C VAL A 45 -6.97 -57.95 42.98
N GLU A 46 -6.86 -56.81 43.65
CA GLU A 46 -7.24 -56.66 45.05
C GLU A 46 -8.74 -56.88 45.27
N ASN A 47 -9.60 -56.35 44.38
CA ASN A 47 -11.04 -56.55 44.47
C ASN A 47 -11.43 -58.04 44.29
N ALA A 48 -10.83 -58.73 43.31
CA ALA A 48 -11.04 -60.16 43.12
C ALA A 48 -10.59 -60.98 44.34
N THR A 49 -9.45 -60.60 44.94
CA THR A 49 -8.93 -61.25 46.15
C THR A 49 -9.84 -60.99 47.36
N ALA A 50 -10.37 -59.77 47.49
CA ALA A 50 -11.30 -59.37 48.55
C ALA A 50 -12.68 -60.04 48.42
N GLU A 51 -13.16 -60.30 47.20
CA GLU A 51 -14.38 -61.05 46.96
C GLU A 51 -14.25 -62.52 47.38
N ILE A 52 -13.12 -63.15 47.06
CA ILE A 52 -12.83 -64.55 47.45
C ILE A 52 -12.66 -64.68 48.97
N THR A 53 -12.03 -63.71 49.63
CA THR A 53 -11.73 -63.78 51.08
C THR A 53 -12.82 -63.20 51.98
N GLY A 54 -13.78 -62.46 51.43
CA GLY A 54 -14.87 -61.83 52.19
C GLY A 54 -14.41 -60.65 53.08
N ASP A 55 -13.18 -60.18 52.92
CA ASP A 55 -12.59 -59.12 53.74
C ASP A 55 -13.14 -57.73 53.35
N GLN A 56 -13.90 -57.11 54.26
CA GLN A 56 -14.55 -55.82 54.04
C GLN A 56 -13.56 -54.65 53.96
N GLU A 57 -12.41 -54.72 54.65
CA GLU A 57 -11.39 -53.67 54.59
C GLU A 57 -10.68 -53.66 53.23
N LEU A 58 -10.43 -54.85 52.67
CA LEU A 58 -9.88 -54.99 51.32
C LEU A 58 -10.86 -54.47 50.26
N LYS A 59 -12.16 -54.75 50.38
CA LYS A 59 -13.20 -54.20 49.49
C LYS A 59 -13.27 -52.67 49.56
N ALA A 60 -13.21 -52.10 50.76
CA ALA A 60 -13.21 -50.65 50.94
C ALA A 60 -11.97 -49.99 50.33
N THR A 61 -10.80 -50.62 50.47
CA THR A 61 -9.53 -50.15 49.88
C THR A 61 -9.56 -50.22 48.35
N ALA A 62 -10.02 -51.33 47.78
CA ALA A 62 -10.14 -51.49 46.33
C ALA A 62 -11.10 -50.44 45.71
N ARG A 63 -12.23 -50.16 46.37
CA ARG A 63 -13.16 -49.08 45.93
C ARG A 63 -12.53 -47.70 45.95
N ARG A 64 -11.76 -47.35 47.00
CA ARG A 64 -11.05 -46.07 47.08
C ARG A 64 -10.00 -45.93 45.97
N ARG A 65 -9.27 -47.02 45.66
CA ARG A 65 -8.28 -47.03 44.58
C ARG A 65 -8.94 -46.91 43.20
N ALA A 66 -10.03 -47.62 42.96
CA ALA A 66 -10.80 -47.49 41.72
C ALA A 66 -11.29 -46.04 41.51
N ALA A 67 -11.84 -45.40 42.54
CA ALA A 67 -12.24 -44.00 42.47
C ALA A 67 -11.05 -43.06 42.18
N ALA A 68 -9.89 -43.28 42.81
CA ALA A 68 -8.69 -42.49 42.54
C ALA A 68 -8.17 -42.65 41.10
N VAL A 69 -8.24 -43.86 40.54
CA VAL A 69 -7.91 -44.14 39.13
C VAL A 69 -8.87 -43.40 38.20
N ASP A 70 -10.17 -43.45 38.48
CA ASP A 70 -11.17 -42.77 37.64
C ASP A 70 -11.01 -41.24 37.68
N GLU A 71 -10.72 -40.66 38.85
CA GLU A 71 -10.43 -39.23 38.96
C GLU A 71 -9.13 -38.84 38.22
N ARG A 72 -8.08 -39.68 38.27
CA ARG A 72 -6.87 -39.45 37.47
C ARG A 72 -7.14 -39.51 35.98
N ARG A 73 -7.92 -40.49 35.51
CA ARG A 73 -8.34 -40.57 34.10
C ARG A 73 -9.09 -39.32 33.64
N LYS A 74 -9.98 -38.79 34.49
CA LYS A 74 -10.68 -37.53 34.21
C LYS A 74 -9.71 -36.35 34.15
N ALA A 75 -8.77 -36.26 35.10
CA ALA A 75 -7.76 -35.21 35.11
C ALA A 75 -6.88 -35.24 33.87
N ASP A 76 -6.42 -36.42 33.44
CA ASP A 76 -5.62 -36.60 32.23
C ASP A 76 -6.42 -36.20 30.99
N ALA A 77 -7.68 -36.63 30.90
CA ALA A 77 -8.56 -36.25 29.79
C ALA A 77 -8.82 -34.74 29.72
N LEU A 78 -8.98 -34.07 30.86
CA LEU A 78 -9.11 -32.62 30.94
C LEU A 78 -7.81 -31.91 30.57
N HIS A 79 -6.66 -32.44 30.98
CA HIS A 79 -5.35 -31.91 30.62
C HIS A 79 -5.10 -32.00 29.11
N ASP A 80 -5.39 -33.15 28.50
CA ASP A 80 -5.29 -33.35 27.06
C ASP A 80 -6.23 -32.40 26.29
N ALA A 81 -7.48 -32.26 26.75
CA ALA A 81 -8.45 -31.34 26.16
C ALA A 81 -7.99 -29.88 26.27
N ALA A 82 -7.44 -29.47 27.42
CA ALA A 82 -6.89 -28.14 27.62
C ALA A 82 -5.66 -27.88 26.74
N GLY A 83 -4.79 -28.88 26.57
CA GLY A 83 -3.64 -28.82 25.68
C GLY A 83 -4.07 -28.63 24.22
N GLN A 84 -5.06 -29.40 23.75
CA GLN A 84 -5.63 -29.27 22.40
C GLN A 84 -6.29 -27.90 22.18
N ALA A 85 -7.08 -27.43 23.17
CA ALA A 85 -7.71 -26.12 23.10
C ALA A 85 -6.68 -24.98 23.03
N THR A 86 -5.62 -25.06 23.84
CA THR A 86 -4.52 -24.08 23.84
C THR A 86 -3.78 -24.08 22.50
N ALA A 87 -3.41 -25.25 21.98
CA ALA A 87 -2.73 -25.36 20.69
C ALA A 87 -3.59 -24.80 19.54
N SER A 88 -4.91 -25.06 19.55
CA SER A 88 -5.83 -24.49 18.57
C SER A 88 -5.92 -22.97 18.70
N ALA A 89 -6.02 -22.44 19.91
CA ALA A 89 -6.11 -21.00 20.16
C ALA A 89 -4.83 -20.27 19.75
N GLU A 90 -3.65 -20.85 20.01
CA GLU A 90 -2.36 -20.30 19.58
C GLU A 90 -2.25 -20.27 18.05
N LYS A 91 -2.68 -21.33 17.38
CA LYS A 91 -2.71 -21.39 15.91
C LYS A 91 -3.63 -20.30 15.35
N ASP A 92 -4.85 -20.17 15.86
CA ASP A 92 -5.80 -19.14 15.41
C ASP A 92 -5.27 -17.73 15.67
N ALA A 93 -4.62 -17.51 16.81
CA ALA A 93 -4.00 -16.23 17.13
C ALA A 93 -2.85 -15.89 16.17
N ALA A 94 -1.99 -16.87 15.84
CA ALA A 94 -0.91 -16.72 14.88
C ALA A 94 -1.43 -16.41 13.47
N GLU A 95 -2.47 -17.12 13.02
CA GLU A 95 -3.11 -16.88 11.71
C GLU A 95 -3.73 -15.48 11.63
N ARG A 96 -4.43 -15.04 12.69
CA ARG A 96 -5.01 -13.69 12.76
C ARG A 96 -3.93 -12.61 12.74
N LYS A 97 -2.83 -12.80 13.46
CA LYS A 97 -1.70 -11.87 13.48
C LYS A 97 -1.07 -11.77 12.09
N ALA A 98 -0.77 -12.90 11.45
CA ALA A 98 -0.22 -12.93 10.09
C ALA A 98 -1.16 -12.28 9.07
N ALA A 99 -2.47 -12.48 9.21
CA ALA A 99 -3.47 -11.84 8.35
C ALA A 99 -3.52 -10.31 8.56
N ALA A 100 -3.38 -9.83 9.80
CA ALA A 100 -3.32 -8.41 10.12
C ALA A 100 -2.06 -7.76 9.53
N GLU A 101 -0.88 -8.36 9.75
CA GLU A 101 0.39 -7.88 9.18
C GLU A 101 0.34 -7.79 7.65
N ARG A 102 -0.19 -8.83 6.97
CA ARG A 102 -0.40 -8.79 5.51
C ARG A 102 -1.33 -7.67 5.07
N ARG A 103 -2.38 -7.37 5.83
CA ARG A 103 -3.31 -6.28 5.52
C ARG A 103 -2.62 -4.91 5.68
N GLU A 104 -1.82 -4.75 6.73
CA GLU A 104 -1.03 -3.54 6.96
C GLU A 104 -0.02 -3.31 5.83
N GLU A 105 0.78 -4.31 5.49
CA GLU A 105 1.74 -4.22 4.37
C GLU A 105 1.05 -3.87 3.04
N GLN A 106 -0.11 -4.47 2.75
CA GLN A 106 -0.88 -4.15 1.55
C GLN A 106 -1.43 -2.73 1.58
N ALA A 107 -1.90 -2.26 2.74
CA ALA A 107 -2.38 -0.89 2.91
C ALA A 107 -1.25 0.12 2.71
N GLU A 108 -0.07 -0.15 3.27
CA GLU A 108 1.13 0.68 3.10
C GLU A 108 1.60 0.72 1.64
N LYS A 109 1.69 -0.44 0.97
CA LYS A 109 2.04 -0.52 -0.46
C LYS A 109 1.07 0.31 -1.31
N ARG A 110 -0.25 0.15 -1.09
CA ARG A 110 -1.28 0.95 -1.78
C ARG A 110 -1.15 2.44 -1.48
N ALA A 111 -0.86 2.82 -0.24
CA ALA A 111 -0.67 4.21 0.14
C ALA A 111 0.58 4.81 -0.54
N ALA A 112 1.70 4.07 -0.58
CA ALA A 112 2.92 4.47 -1.25
C ALA A 112 2.73 4.64 -2.76
N GLU A 113 2.04 3.70 -3.42
CA GLU A 113 1.69 3.79 -4.83
C GLU A 113 0.81 5.01 -5.13
N ARG A 114 -0.22 5.25 -4.33
CA ARG A 114 -1.08 6.44 -4.45
C ARG A 114 -0.27 7.73 -4.32
N ARG A 115 0.65 7.81 -3.35
CA ARG A 115 1.54 8.97 -3.18
C ARG A 115 2.44 9.16 -4.40
N LYS A 116 3.04 8.10 -4.93
CA LYS A 116 3.88 8.14 -6.14
C LYS A 116 3.09 8.62 -7.36
N GLN A 117 1.88 8.08 -7.56
CA GLN A 117 1.00 8.49 -8.65
C GLN A 117 0.58 9.96 -8.53
N ALA A 118 0.20 10.41 -7.32
CA ALA A 118 -0.16 11.80 -7.08
C ALA A 118 1.01 12.75 -7.34
N ALA A 119 2.22 12.42 -6.90
CA ALA A 119 3.42 13.19 -7.17
C ALA A 119 3.73 13.26 -8.67
N ALA A 120 3.60 12.14 -9.39
CA ALA A 120 3.78 12.11 -10.84
C ALA A 120 2.76 12.96 -11.59
N ARG A 121 1.47 12.92 -11.19
CA ARG A 121 0.41 13.77 -11.74
C ARG A 121 0.71 15.25 -11.52
N ARG A 122 1.02 15.65 -10.28
CA ARG A 122 1.41 17.04 -9.96
C ARG A 122 2.58 17.53 -10.81
N LYS A 123 3.61 16.69 -11.00
CA LYS A 123 4.77 17.03 -11.84
C LYS A 123 4.35 17.24 -13.30
N LYS A 124 3.49 16.37 -13.84
CA LYS A 124 2.97 16.50 -15.22
C LYS A 124 2.12 17.75 -15.38
N GLU A 125 1.22 18.02 -14.46
CA GLU A 125 0.35 19.22 -14.46
C GLU A 125 1.19 20.50 -14.39
N LYS A 126 2.16 20.58 -13.48
CA LYS A 126 3.07 21.73 -13.38
C LYS A 126 3.87 21.94 -14.67
N ALA A 127 4.37 20.86 -15.27
CA ALA A 127 5.10 20.95 -16.54
C ALA A 127 4.18 21.38 -17.70
N ALA A 128 2.95 20.88 -17.76
CA ALA A 128 1.97 21.27 -18.76
C ALA A 128 1.57 22.75 -18.61
N ALA A 129 1.34 23.21 -17.38
CA ALA A 129 1.05 24.61 -17.09
C ALA A 129 2.20 25.53 -17.51
N ALA A 130 3.45 25.20 -17.14
CA ALA A 130 4.62 25.97 -17.53
C ALA A 130 4.81 26.02 -19.06
N ARG A 131 4.60 24.90 -19.76
CA ARG A 131 4.63 24.86 -21.23
C ARG A 131 3.53 25.71 -21.85
N GLY A 132 2.32 25.64 -21.32
CA GLY A 132 1.18 26.44 -21.76
C GLY A 132 1.44 27.94 -21.60
N GLU A 133 2.00 28.35 -20.45
CA GLU A 133 2.40 29.74 -20.21
C GLU A 133 3.50 30.20 -21.18
N GLN A 134 4.55 29.39 -21.36
CA GLN A 134 5.62 29.70 -22.31
C GLN A 134 5.10 29.82 -23.75
N ALA A 135 4.17 28.95 -24.15
CA ALA A 135 3.55 29.00 -25.47
C ALA A 135 2.73 30.28 -25.65
N LYS A 136 1.95 30.68 -24.63
CA LYS A 136 1.19 31.95 -24.64
C LYS A 136 2.11 33.17 -24.75
N ARG A 137 3.20 33.20 -23.98
CA ARG A 137 4.20 34.29 -24.05
C ARG A 137 4.81 34.39 -25.45
N LYS A 138 5.28 33.27 -26.02
CA LYS A 138 5.83 33.24 -27.38
C LYS A 138 4.80 33.64 -28.44
N ALA A 139 3.53 33.26 -28.27
CA ALA A 139 2.47 33.67 -29.17
C ALA A 139 2.23 35.19 -29.09
N ALA A 140 2.14 35.74 -27.87
CA ALA A 140 1.99 37.17 -27.64
C ALA A 140 3.17 37.98 -28.22
N GLU A 141 4.41 37.52 -28.01
CA GLU A 141 5.61 38.13 -28.59
C GLU A 141 5.56 38.14 -30.13
N LYS A 142 5.14 37.03 -30.75
CA LYS A 142 4.99 36.96 -32.21
C LYS A 142 3.91 37.91 -32.73
N THR A 143 2.76 37.98 -32.04
CA THR A 143 1.68 38.89 -32.42
C THR A 143 2.14 40.34 -32.29
N ALA A 144 2.75 40.73 -31.16
CA ALA A 144 3.27 42.08 -30.95
C ALA A 144 4.33 42.45 -32.01
N ALA A 145 5.23 41.52 -32.34
CA ALA A 145 6.23 41.74 -33.39
C ALA A 145 5.61 41.91 -34.79
N ALA A 146 4.53 41.18 -35.09
CA ALA A 146 3.80 41.33 -36.36
C ALA A 146 3.05 42.67 -36.44
N GLU A 147 2.40 43.08 -35.36
CA GLU A 147 1.72 44.37 -35.25
C GLU A 147 2.69 45.54 -35.38
N GLN A 148 3.85 45.46 -34.74
CA GLN A 148 4.90 46.48 -34.86
C GLN A 148 5.35 46.61 -36.31
N LYS A 149 5.64 45.48 -36.99
CA LYS A 149 6.04 45.49 -38.40
C LYS A 149 4.97 46.12 -39.29
N GLN A 150 3.70 45.76 -39.09
CA GLN A 150 2.60 46.36 -39.86
C GLN A 150 2.48 47.87 -39.62
N THR A 151 2.67 48.31 -38.39
CA THR A 151 2.65 49.73 -38.02
C THR A 151 3.81 50.47 -38.67
N ASP A 152 5.03 49.92 -38.61
CA ASP A 152 6.22 50.50 -39.24
C ASP A 152 6.07 50.57 -40.77
N GLU A 153 5.50 49.55 -41.40
CA GLU A 153 5.22 49.54 -42.84
C GLU A 153 4.20 50.60 -43.23
N LYS A 154 3.10 50.76 -42.46
CA LYS A 154 2.12 51.81 -42.69
C LYS A 154 2.73 53.19 -42.55
N ALA A 155 3.49 53.43 -41.48
CA ALA A 155 4.17 54.71 -41.25
C ALA A 155 5.16 55.05 -42.38
N LYS A 156 5.90 54.06 -42.90
CA LYS A 156 6.78 54.26 -44.06
C LYS A 156 5.99 54.62 -45.32
N ARG A 157 4.88 53.93 -45.60
CA ARG A 157 4.03 54.24 -46.77
C ARG A 157 3.42 55.63 -46.67
N GLU A 158 2.94 56.02 -45.50
CA GLU A 158 2.38 57.36 -45.26
C GLU A 158 3.44 58.44 -45.44
N ARG A 159 4.66 58.22 -44.92
CA ARG A 159 5.78 59.14 -45.10
C ARG A 159 6.20 59.28 -46.56
N LEU A 160 6.25 58.17 -47.32
CA LEU A 160 6.52 58.22 -48.75
C LEU A 160 5.44 59.00 -49.50
N ALA A 161 4.16 58.72 -49.24
CA ALA A 161 3.06 59.44 -49.86
C ALA A 161 3.07 60.95 -49.52
N GLN A 162 3.50 61.32 -48.31
CA GLN A 162 3.68 62.73 -47.95
C GLN A 162 4.82 63.37 -48.75
N LEU A 163 5.97 62.71 -48.86
CA LEU A 163 7.12 63.20 -49.61
C LEU A 163 6.79 63.37 -51.10
N ASP A 164 6.03 62.44 -51.69
CA ASP A 164 5.58 62.54 -53.08
C ASP A 164 4.68 63.77 -53.27
N ARG A 165 3.71 64.01 -52.37
CA ARG A 165 2.87 65.22 -52.42
C ARG A 165 3.67 66.51 -52.27
N GLU A 166 4.67 66.52 -51.39
CA GLU A 166 5.56 67.68 -51.21
C GLU A 166 6.42 67.92 -52.46
N ALA A 167 6.88 66.86 -53.11
CA ALA A 167 7.64 66.94 -54.36
C ALA A 167 6.76 67.48 -55.50
N ASP A 168 5.55 66.96 -55.66
CA ASP A 168 4.56 67.44 -56.64
C ASP A 168 4.24 68.91 -56.42
N ALA A 169 3.93 69.31 -55.17
CA ALA A 169 3.63 70.70 -54.83
C ALA A 169 4.81 71.65 -55.13
N ARG A 170 6.06 71.22 -54.87
CA ARG A 170 7.26 72.00 -55.23
C ARG A 170 7.45 72.08 -56.75
N GLY A 171 7.16 71.01 -57.47
CA GLY A 171 7.17 70.98 -58.94
C GLY A 171 6.17 71.98 -59.54
N GLU A 172 4.93 71.98 -59.03
CA GLU A 172 3.90 72.93 -59.42
C GLU A 172 4.29 74.37 -59.11
N GLN A 173 4.85 74.64 -57.93
CA GLN A 173 5.37 75.97 -57.57
C GLN A 173 6.49 76.43 -58.51
N ALA A 174 7.45 75.55 -58.82
CA ALA A 174 8.55 75.87 -59.74
C ALA A 174 8.04 76.17 -61.16
N ALA A 175 7.07 75.39 -61.64
CA ALA A 175 6.43 75.61 -62.93
C ALA A 175 5.66 76.94 -62.95
N ALA A 176 4.93 77.26 -61.88
CA ALA A 176 4.20 78.52 -61.75
C ALA A 176 5.13 79.74 -61.72
N LEU A 177 6.26 79.67 -61.00
CA LEU A 177 7.27 80.73 -60.97
C LEU A 177 7.91 80.92 -62.35
N THR A 178 8.29 79.82 -63.03
CA THR A 178 8.85 79.87 -64.40
C THR A 178 7.86 80.52 -65.38
N ALA A 179 6.58 80.14 -65.30
CA ALA A 179 5.54 80.73 -66.14
C ALA A 179 5.34 82.23 -65.85
N ALA A 180 5.40 82.64 -64.59
CA ALA A 180 5.31 84.05 -64.19
C ALA A 180 6.48 84.88 -64.72
N ASP A 181 7.70 84.36 -64.60
CA ASP A 181 8.92 85.01 -65.10
C ASP A 181 8.89 85.15 -66.63
N GLU A 182 8.49 84.10 -67.35
CA GLU A 182 8.38 84.15 -68.82
C GLU A 182 7.27 85.11 -69.28
N ALA A 183 6.14 85.15 -68.57
CA ALA A 183 5.08 86.12 -68.84
C ALA A 183 5.56 87.57 -68.64
N GLN A 184 6.34 87.82 -67.58
CA GLN A 184 6.94 89.13 -67.33
C GLN A 184 7.96 89.50 -68.42
N ARG A 185 8.83 88.56 -68.84
CA ARG A 185 9.78 88.76 -69.95
C ARG A 185 9.07 89.12 -71.25
N LEU A 186 7.99 88.42 -71.59
CA LEU A 186 7.19 88.69 -72.79
C LEU A 186 6.51 90.07 -72.72
N LYS A 187 5.99 90.46 -71.55
CA LYS A 187 5.41 91.79 -71.31
C LYS A 187 6.45 92.89 -71.51
N ASP A 188 7.65 92.72 -70.97
CA ASP A 188 8.74 93.69 -71.10
C ASP A 188 9.22 93.80 -72.56
N ALA A 189 9.36 92.68 -73.26
CA ALA A 189 9.68 92.67 -74.69
C ALA A 189 8.62 93.37 -75.56
N ALA A 190 7.33 93.16 -75.25
CA ALA A 190 6.23 93.83 -75.92
C ALA A 190 6.23 95.35 -75.64
N ALA A 191 6.51 95.75 -74.40
CA ALA A 191 6.65 97.16 -74.03
C ALA A 191 7.82 97.83 -74.78
N ALA A 192 8.99 97.18 -74.85
CA ALA A 192 10.15 97.65 -75.60
C ALA A 192 9.88 97.81 -77.10
N LYS A 193 9.25 96.80 -77.75
CA LYS A 193 8.80 96.89 -79.15
C LYS A 193 7.84 98.06 -79.39
N LYS A 194 6.89 98.28 -78.46
CA LYS A 194 5.93 99.39 -78.55
C LYS A 194 6.60 100.75 -78.40
N ALA A 195 7.62 100.86 -77.52
CA ALA A 195 8.43 102.07 -77.38
C ALA A 195 9.23 102.36 -78.66
N ALA A 196 9.90 101.35 -79.24
CA ALA A 196 10.65 101.48 -80.49
C ALA A 196 9.77 101.88 -81.71
N ARG A 197 8.46 101.56 -81.70
CA ARG A 197 7.52 101.97 -82.76
C ARG A 197 7.05 103.43 -82.63
N LYS A 198 7.15 104.02 -81.43
CA LYS A 198 6.67 105.37 -81.13
C LYS A 198 7.78 106.42 -81.15
N GLY A 199 9.03 105.99 -81.14
CA GLY A 199 10.22 106.83 -81.33
C GLY A 199 10.61 106.95 -82.78
#